data_AF-A0A2P4SEZ1-F1
#
_entry.id   AF-A0A2P4SEZ1-F1
#
_cell.length_a   1.000
_cell.length_b   1.000
_cell.length_c   1.000
_cell.angle_alpha   90.00
_cell.angle_beta   90.00
_cell.angle_gamma   90.00
#
_symmetry.space_group_name_H-M   'P 1'
#
loop_
_entity.id
_entity.type
_entity.pdbx_description
1 polymer ?
#
loop_
_entity_poly.entity_id
_entity_poly.type
_entity_poly.pdbx_seq_one_letter_code
_entity_poly.pdbx_strand_id
1 'polypeptide(L)' 'KLCGSNYPLSIAFIVVNEFCERFSYYGMRAVLTLYFISFFHWDENLSTAVYHAFSALCYFTPVIGAIMADSWLGKYK' A
#
# COMPACT_ATOMS: atom_id res chain seq x y z
N LYS A 1 14.37 -5.83 25.07
CA LYS A 1 15.09 -4.57 24.80
C LYS A 1 15.68 -4.67 23.41
N LEU A 2 15.05 -4.08 22.39
CA LEU A 2 15.68 -4.01 21.07
C LEU A 2 16.68 -2.83 21.09
N CYS A 3 17.95 -3.13 20.84
CA CYS A 3 18.99 -2.15 20.52
C CYS A 3 19.11 -0.94 21.48
N GLY A 4 19.37 -1.17 22.77
CA GLY A 4 19.90 -0.15 23.69
C GLY A 4 19.01 1.07 24.01
N SER A 5 17.87 1.25 23.34
CA SER A 5 16.91 2.33 23.57
C SER A 5 15.63 1.79 24.23
N ASN A 6 15.00 2.60 25.08
CA ASN A 6 13.77 2.25 25.83
C ASN A 6 12.52 2.22 24.94
N TYR A 7 12.56 1.47 23.83
CA TYR A 7 11.41 1.30 22.94
C TYR A 7 10.67 -0.01 23.25
N PRO A 8 9.32 0.01 23.39
CA PRO A 8 8.52 -1.21 23.54
C PRO A 8 8.63 -2.11 22.32
N LEU A 9 8.57 -3.43 22.55
CA LEU A 9 8.76 -4.46 21.51
C LEU A 9 7.73 -4.35 20.38
N SER A 10 6.55 -3.78 20.66
CA SER A 10 5.49 -3.47 19.68
C SER A 10 5.95 -2.56 18.54
N ILE A 11 6.92 -1.67 18.77
CA ILE A 11 7.42 -0.75 17.72
C ILE A 11 8.14 -1.53 16.63
N ALA A 12 8.86 -2.59 16.97
CA ALA A 12 9.54 -3.41 15.96
C ALA A 12 8.53 -4.06 15.00
N PHE A 13 7.38 -4.53 15.51
CA PHE A 13 6.31 -5.06 14.68
C PHE A 13 5.70 -4.01 13.75
N ILE A 14 5.46 -2.79 14.26
CA ILE A 14 4.93 -1.68 13.45
C ILE A 14 5.90 -1.31 12.33
N VAL A 15 7.19 -1.21 12.61
CA VAL A 15 8.22 -0.84 11.62
C VAL A 15 8.34 -1.89 10.53
N VAL A 16 8.35 -3.18 10.89
CA VAL A 16 8.40 -4.27 9.89
C VAL A 16 7.12 -4.27 9.03
N ASN A 17 5.96 -4.01 9.62
CA ASN A 17 4.71 -3.88 8.87
C ASN A 17 4.76 -2.72 7.86
N GLU A 18 5.13 -1.51 8.31
CA GLU A 18 5.25 -0.35 7.43
C GLU A 18 6.27 -0.62 6.31
N PHE A 19 7.40 -1.26 6.61
CA PHE A 19 8.38 -1.64 5.60
C PHE A 19 7.79 -2.60 4.55
N CYS A 20 7.07 -3.62 4.99
CA CYS A 20 6.42 -4.58 4.10
C CYS A 20 5.36 -3.92 3.20
N GLU A 21 4.55 -3.02 3.76
CA GLU A 21 3.57 -2.24 3.00
C GLU A 21 4.25 -1.37 1.94
N ARG A 22 5.31 -0.63 2.29
CA ARG A 22 6.05 0.20 1.34
C ARG A 22 6.72 -0.62 0.25
N PHE A 23 7.35 -1.74 0.61
CA PHE A 23 7.96 -2.65 -0.34
C PHE A 23 6.94 -3.16 -1.37
N SER A 24 5.78 -3.63 -0.90
CA SER A 24 4.72 -4.14 -1.76
C SER A 24 4.13 -3.04 -2.67
N TYR A 25 3.93 -1.82 -2.13
CA TYR A 25 3.40 -0.70 -2.90
C TYR A 25 4.34 -0.25 -4.03
N TYR A 26 5.63 -0.07 -3.74
CA TYR A 26 6.59 0.31 -4.79
C TYR A 26 6.84 -0.82 -5.79
N GLY A 27 6.88 -2.08 -5.33
CA GLY A 27 6.99 -3.24 -6.20
C GLY A 27 5.83 -3.33 -7.19
N MET A 28 4.59 -3.19 -6.71
CA MET A 28 3.42 -3.17 -7.58
C MET A 28 3.47 -2.01 -8.57
N ARG A 29 3.84 -0.80 -8.13
CA ARG A 29 3.98 0.36 -9.03
C ARG A 29 5.01 0.15 -10.14
N ALA A 30 6.08 -0.59 -9.89
CA ALA A 30 7.11 -0.84 -10.90
C ALA A 30 6.68 -1.91 -11.92
N VAL A 31 5.99 -2.97 -11.46
CA VAL A 31 5.66 -4.12 -12.31
C VAL A 31 4.33 -3.93 -13.05
N LEU A 32 3.39 -3.15 -12.53
CA LEU A 32 2.03 -3.05 -13.06
C LEU A 32 1.98 -2.57 -14.52
N THR A 33 2.69 -1.49 -14.86
CA THR A 33 2.71 -0.98 -16.25
C THR A 33 3.41 -1.96 -17.19
N LEU A 34 4.51 -2.58 -16.75
CA LEU A 34 5.21 -3.60 -17.54
C LEU A 34 4.33 -4.83 -17.80
N TYR A 35 3.52 -5.23 -16.81
CA TYR A 35 2.60 -6.36 -16.95
C TYR A 35 1.55 -6.11 -18.03
N PHE A 36 0.93 -4.93 -18.07
CA PHE A 36 -0.08 -4.61 -19.09
C PHE A 36 0.52 -4.52 -20.51
N ILE A 37 1.75 -4.02 -20.64
CA ILE A 37 2.42 -3.94 -21.93
C ILE A 37 2.86 -5.32 -22.41
N SER A 38 3.47 -6.14 -21.54
CA SER A 38 4.06 -7.43 -21.95
C SER A 38 3.07 -8.60 -22.02
N PHE A 39 2.08 -8.68 -21.13
CA PHE A 39 1.10 -9.78 -21.14
C PHE A 39 -0.16 -9.44 -21.93
N PHE A 40 -0.70 -8.25 -21.73
CA PHE A 40 -1.95 -7.81 -22.37
C PHE A 40 -1.74 -7.13 -23.73
N HIS A 41 -0.49 -6.79 -24.08
CA HIS A 41 -0.15 -6.04 -25.31
C HIS A 41 -0.99 -4.77 -25.49
N TRP A 42 -1.32 -4.11 -24.38
CA TRP A 42 -2.04 -2.85 -24.41
C TRP A 42 -1.15 -1.70 -24.85
N ASP A 43 -1.79 -0.69 -25.46
CA ASP A 43 -1.11 0.56 -25.81
C ASP A 43 -0.55 1.23 -24.55
N GLU A 44 0.57 1.92 -24.69
CA GLU A 44 1.27 2.58 -23.58
C GLU A 44 0.38 3.64 -22.91
N ASN A 45 -0.45 4.33 -23.71
CA ASN A 45 -1.39 5.33 -23.22
C ASN A 45 -2.46 4.70 -22.32
N LEU A 46 -3.02 3.56 -22.74
CA LEU A 46 -4.04 2.84 -21.96
C LEU A 46 -3.45 2.29 -20.66
N SER A 47 -2.26 1.68 -20.74
CA SER A 47 -1.55 1.13 -19.58
C SER A 47 -1.23 2.21 -18.54
N THR A 48 -0.81 3.38 -19.00
CA THR A 48 -0.55 4.55 -18.14
C THR A 48 -1.82 5.10 -17.52
N ALA A 49 -2.92 5.19 -18.29
CA ALA A 49 -4.20 5.64 -17.77
C ALA A 49 -4.72 4.72 -16.65
N VAL A 50 -4.63 3.40 -16.83
CA VAL A 50 -5.01 2.41 -15.80
C VAL A 50 -4.08 2.50 -14.58
N TYR A 51 -2.78 2.70 -14.79
CA TYR A 51 -1.82 2.93 -13.69
C TYR A 51 -2.21 4.14 -12.83
N HIS A 52 -2.56 5.26 -13.46
CA HIS A 52 -3.00 6.45 -12.73
C HIS A 52 -4.34 6.23 -12.00
N ALA A 53 -5.29 5.54 -12.63
CA ALA A 53 -6.55 5.18 -11.99
C ALA A 53 -6.33 4.28 -10.76
N PHE A 54 -5.46 3.27 -10.87
CA PHE A 54 -5.06 2.42 -9.74
C PHE A 54 -4.40 3.24 -8.63
N SER A 55 -3.45 4.11 -8.96
CA SER A 55 -2.78 4.98 -7.98
C SER A 55 -3.78 5.89 -7.25
N ALA A 56 -4.71 6.52 -7.98
CA ALA A 56 -5.76 7.36 -7.41
C ALA A 56 -6.65 6.56 -6.45
N LEU A 57 -7.04 5.33 -6.81
CA LEU A 57 -7.80 4.44 -5.93
C LEU A 57 -7.02 4.03 -4.67
N CYS A 58 -5.72 3.77 -4.79
CA CYS A 58 -4.87 3.47 -3.63
C CYS A 58 -4.80 4.65 -2.65
N TYR A 59 -4.85 5.90 -3.14
CA TYR A 59 -4.92 7.08 -2.28
C TYR A 59 -6.33 7.37 -1.75
N PHE A 60 -7.37 6.92 -2.45
CA PHE A 60 -8.77 7.10 -2.05
C PHE A 60 -9.24 6.06 -1.04
N THR A 61 -8.85 4.80 -1.20
CA THR A 61 -9.22 3.67 -0.33
C THR A 61 -8.96 3.93 1.16
N PRO A 62 -7.85 4.57 1.59
CA PRO A 62 -7.61 4.92 2.98
C PRO A 62 -8.70 5.82 3.58
N VAL A 63 -9.35 6.68 2.79
CA VAL A 63 -10.45 7.52 3.28
C VAL A 63 -11.66 6.66 3.64
N ILE A 64 -12.02 5.73 2.75
CA ILE A 64 -13.09 4.76 3.00
C ILE A 64 -12.72 3.86 4.18
N GLY A 65 -11.48 3.36 4.19
CA GLY A 65 -10.95 2.50 5.24
C GLY A 65 -10.95 3.18 6.61
N ALA A 66 -10.62 4.47 6.68
CA ALA A 66 -10.68 5.26 7.91
C ALA A 66 -12.11 5.39 8.42
N ILE A 67 -13.06 5.74 7.55
CA ILE A 67 -14.49 5.83 7.92
C ILE A 67 -14.99 4.47 8.44
N MET A 68 -14.62 3.37 7.78
CA MET A 68 -14.98 2.02 8.22
C MET A 68 -14.33 1.63 9.56
N ALA A 69 -13.05 1.96 9.74
CA ALA A 69 -12.29 1.70 10.95
C ALA A 69 -12.87 2.47 12.16
N ASP A 70 -13.23 3.73 11.95
CA ASP A 70 -13.78 4.60 12.99
C ASP A 70 -15.24 4.25 13.32
N SER A 71 -16.02 3.82 12.32
CA SER A 71 -17.45 3.54 12.52
C SER A 71 -17.74 2.16 13.10
N TRP A 72 -17.03 1.11 12.66
CA TRP A 72 -17.42 -0.29 12.92
C TRP A 72 -16.35 -1.12 13.64
N LEU A 73 -15.08 -0.88 13.33
CA LEU A 73 -13.96 -1.72 13.76
C LEU A 73 -13.14 -1.11 14.91
N GLY A 74 -13.67 -0.06 15.55
CA GLY A 74 -13.02 0.81 16.53
C GLY A 74 -11.83 0.20 17.27
N LYS A 75 -10.74 0.98 17.31
CA LYS A 75 -9.37 0.73 17.80
C LYS A 75 -9.23 0.03 19.18
N TYR A 76 -10.33 -0.23 19.89
CA TYR A 76 -10.40 -0.93 21.17
C TYR A 76 -11.71 -1.76 21.27
N LYS A 77 -11.64 -3.01 20.80
CA LYS A 77 -12.38 -4.12 21.41
C LYS A 77 -11.37 -5.17 21.84
#